data_AF-A0A7Y5KZD7-F1
#
_entry.id   AF-A0A7Y5KZD7-F1
#
_cell.length_a   1.000
_cell.length_b   1.000
_cell.length_c   1.000
_cell.angle_alpha   90.00
_cell.angle_beta   90.00
_cell.angle_gamma   90.00
#
_symmetry.space_group_name_H-M   'P 1'
#
loop_
_entity.id
_entity.type
_entity.pdbx_description
1 polymer ?
#
loop_
_entity_poly.entity_id
_entity_poly.type
_entity_poly.pdbx_seq_one_letter_code
_entity_poly.pdbx_strand_id
1 'polypeptide(L)'
;MSASHIELRGSVAALLGLYLFAAACSDSGDSSGGGGAGDGLLHPPGNGTEVDETSACETMRDALADGANELGCVATFRTCPGLLRALQGEDCASYDEGSVAGCVDYYAEAADCDDLTARADHCGPESIGNPPAGCPE
;
A
#
# COMPACT_ATOMS: atom_id res chain seq x y z
N MET A 1 -50.44 -16.70 -22.52
CA MET A 1 -48.96 -16.68 -22.36
C MET A 1 -48.68 -16.85 -20.87
N SER A 2 -49.05 -17.98 -20.29
CA SER A 2 -48.22 -19.18 -20.05
C SER A 2 -46.93 -18.87 -19.27
N ALA A 3 -47.05 -19.05 -17.95
CA ALA A 3 -45.96 -19.27 -17.02
C ALA A 3 -45.33 -20.66 -17.24
N SER A 4 -44.04 -20.81 -16.95
CA SER A 4 -43.42 -22.11 -16.66
C SER A 4 -42.19 -21.90 -15.77
N HIS A 5 -42.40 -22.17 -14.49
CA HIS A 5 -41.36 -22.47 -13.51
C HIS A 5 -40.68 -23.80 -13.89
N ILE A 6 -39.35 -23.86 -13.79
CA ILE A 6 -38.61 -25.13 -13.82
C ILE A 6 -37.99 -25.30 -12.42
N GLU A 7 -38.67 -26.08 -11.59
CA GLU A 7 -38.11 -26.64 -10.36
C GLU A 7 -37.44 -27.97 -10.71
N LEU A 8 -36.11 -28.07 -10.53
CA LEU A 8 -35.43 -29.36 -10.46
C LEU A 8 -35.24 -29.74 -8.99
N ARG A 9 -36.18 -30.57 -8.52
CA ARG A 9 -36.12 -31.33 -7.28
C ARG A 9 -35.34 -32.63 -7.50
N GLY A 10 -34.50 -33.01 -6.53
CA GLY A 10 -33.97 -34.37 -6.34
C GLY A 10 -32.43 -34.43 -6.37
N SER A 11 -31.75 -34.24 -5.23
CA SER A 11 -31.40 -35.25 -4.21
C SER A 11 -30.46 -36.37 -4.67
N VAL A 12 -29.30 -36.45 -4.01
CA VAL A 12 -28.65 -37.64 -3.42
C VAL A 12 -27.12 -37.64 -3.62
N ALA A 13 -26.44 -37.91 -2.50
CA ALA A 13 -25.11 -38.49 -2.32
C ALA A 13 -23.87 -37.59 -2.38
N ALA A 14 -23.32 -37.44 -1.17
CA ALA A 14 -21.93 -37.17 -0.87
C ALA A 14 -20.95 -38.02 -1.71
N LEU A 15 -19.88 -37.37 -2.18
CA LEU A 15 -18.61 -38.02 -2.48
C LEU A 15 -17.50 -37.28 -1.72
N LEU A 16 -17.09 -37.88 -0.62
CA LEU A 16 -15.72 -37.74 -0.12
C LEU A 16 -14.78 -38.17 -1.25
N GLY A 17 -13.86 -37.30 -1.62
CA GLY A 17 -12.83 -37.56 -2.63
C GLY A 17 -11.53 -36.84 -2.28
N LEU A 18 -10.91 -37.28 -1.20
CA LEU A 18 -9.56 -36.96 -0.79
C LEU A 18 -8.58 -37.41 -1.90
N TYR A 19 -7.94 -36.46 -2.59
CA TYR A 19 -6.71 -36.70 -3.33
C TYR A 19 -5.69 -35.62 -2.99
N LEU A 20 -4.80 -36.01 -2.07
CA LEU A 20 -3.49 -35.39 -1.87
C LEU A 20 -2.49 -35.89 -2.93
N PHE A 21 -1.39 -35.14 -3.05
CA PHE A 21 -0.15 -35.35 -3.79
C PHE A 21 -0.16 -34.88 -5.26
N ALA A 22 0.80 -34.10 -5.78
CA ALA A 22 1.88 -33.28 -5.23
C ALA A 22 2.51 -32.53 -6.43
N ALA A 23 3.00 -31.31 -6.19
CA ALA A 23 4.13 -30.66 -6.86
C ALA A 23 4.13 -30.49 -8.40
N ALA A 24 3.81 -29.28 -8.84
CA ALA A 24 4.55 -28.61 -9.91
C ALA A 24 4.64 -27.10 -9.60
N CYS A 25 5.80 -26.70 -9.09
CA CYS A 25 6.23 -25.32 -8.89
C CYS A 25 6.28 -24.52 -10.20
N SER A 26 5.91 -23.25 -10.09
CA SER A 26 6.43 -22.03 -10.75
C SER A 26 5.21 -21.10 -10.89
N ASP A 27 5.11 -19.94 -10.28
CA ASP A 27 6.09 -19.02 -9.73
C ASP A 27 5.30 -18.27 -8.64
N SER A 28 5.37 -18.78 -7.41
CA SER A 28 4.95 -17.98 -6.26
C SER A 28 6.20 -17.21 -5.87
N GLY A 29 6.31 -16.00 -6.40
CA GLY A 29 7.06 -14.95 -5.73
C GLY A 29 6.43 -14.75 -4.37
N ASP A 30 6.84 -15.59 -3.43
CA ASP A 30 6.81 -15.33 -2.01
C ASP A 30 7.55 -14.00 -1.77
N SER A 31 6.84 -12.87 -1.87
CA SER A 31 7.14 -11.75 -0.96
C SER A 31 6.58 -12.13 0.41
N SER A 32 7.18 -13.18 0.97
CA SER A 32 7.05 -13.50 2.38
C SER A 32 7.74 -12.39 3.16
N GLY A 33 6.93 -11.60 3.88
CA GLY A 33 7.31 -11.05 5.16
C GLY A 33 8.25 -9.83 5.12
N GLY A 34 7.63 -8.65 5.12
CA GLY A 34 8.28 -7.40 5.49
C GLY A 34 7.64 -6.71 6.70
N GLY A 35 6.78 -7.39 7.47
CA GLY A 35 6.59 -7.04 8.88
C GLY A 35 7.88 -7.36 9.63
N GLY A 36 8.97 -6.66 9.29
CA GLY A 36 10.22 -6.74 10.02
C GLY A 36 9.97 -6.37 11.47
N ALA A 37 10.96 -6.56 12.32
CA ALA A 37 11.01 -5.83 13.59
C ALA A 37 11.12 -4.33 13.25
N GLY A 38 10.00 -3.74 12.83
CA GLY A 38 9.96 -2.56 12.01
C GLY A 38 10.08 -1.32 12.87
N ASP A 39 10.46 -0.22 12.24
CA ASP A 39 10.44 1.15 12.76
C ASP A 39 9.09 1.62 13.32
N GLY A 40 8.11 0.72 13.42
CA GLY A 40 6.75 0.97 13.87
C GLY A 40 5.81 1.30 12.73
N LEU A 41 6.30 1.55 11.51
CA LEU A 41 5.46 2.06 10.42
C LEU A 41 4.73 0.99 9.62
N LEU A 42 3.69 1.46 8.93
CA LEU A 42 3.17 0.79 7.76
C LEU A 42 4.12 1.01 6.57
N HIS A 43 4.59 -0.10 5.99
CA HIS A 43 5.31 -0.15 4.72
C HIS A 43 4.44 -0.89 3.70
N PRO A 44 3.69 -0.18 2.85
CA PRO A 44 2.84 -0.80 1.84
C PRO A 44 3.67 -1.57 0.81
N PRO A 45 3.13 -2.64 0.21
CA PRO A 45 3.87 -3.44 -0.78
C PRO A 45 4.21 -2.59 -2.02
N GLY A 46 5.45 -2.68 -2.47
CA GLY A 46 5.88 -2.05 -3.70
C GLY A 46 5.45 -2.78 -4.98
N ASN A 47 5.59 -2.11 -6.13
CA ASN A 47 5.31 -2.66 -7.46
C ASN A 47 6.55 -2.75 -8.39
N GLY A 48 7.72 -2.31 -7.92
CA GLY A 48 8.99 -2.27 -8.62
C GLY A 48 9.17 -1.07 -9.56
N THR A 49 8.21 -0.14 -9.62
CA THR A 49 8.29 1.04 -10.48
C THR A 49 8.92 2.19 -9.72
N GLU A 50 10.02 2.72 -10.25
CA GLU A 50 10.76 3.82 -9.64
C GLU A 50 10.10 5.17 -9.94
N VAL A 51 9.90 5.98 -8.90
CA VAL A 51 9.55 7.40 -8.98
C VAL A 51 10.57 8.23 -8.23
N ASP A 52 10.85 9.44 -8.73
CA ASP A 52 11.77 10.35 -8.05
C ASP A 52 11.14 10.94 -6.77
N GLU A 53 11.98 11.38 -5.85
CA GLU A 53 11.56 11.95 -4.57
C GLU A 53 10.57 13.12 -4.71
N THR A 54 10.72 13.96 -5.74
CA THR A 54 9.83 15.12 -5.92
C THR A 54 8.43 14.63 -6.28
N SER A 55 8.33 13.77 -7.28
CA SER A 55 7.06 13.18 -7.73
C SER A 55 6.36 12.40 -6.61
N ALA A 56 7.11 11.57 -5.87
CA ALA A 56 6.57 10.82 -4.74
C ALA A 56 6.04 11.76 -3.64
N CYS A 57 6.78 12.83 -3.34
CA CYS A 57 6.40 13.73 -2.26
C CYS A 57 5.21 14.62 -2.62
N GLU A 58 5.15 15.12 -3.86
CA GLU A 58 4.00 15.87 -4.36
C GLU A 58 2.73 15.00 -4.29
N THR A 59 2.82 13.75 -4.76
CA THR A 59 1.70 12.79 -4.71
C THR A 59 1.15 12.62 -3.29
N MET A 60 2.02 12.37 -2.31
CA MET A 60 1.58 12.18 -0.92
C MET A 60 1.08 13.48 -0.28
N ARG A 61 1.67 14.63 -0.62
CA ARG A 61 1.21 15.93 -0.12
C ARG A 61 -0.16 16.30 -0.65
N ASP A 62 -0.40 16.05 -1.93
CA ASP A 62 -1.68 16.30 -2.57
C ASP A 62 -2.77 15.41 -1.95
N ALA A 63 -2.47 14.12 -1.74
CA ALA A 63 -3.39 13.21 -1.04
C ALA A 63 -3.76 13.69 0.38
N LEU A 64 -2.79 14.19 1.14
CA LEU A 64 -3.05 14.74 2.48
C LEU A 64 -3.86 16.04 2.43
N ALA A 65 -3.60 16.89 1.45
CA ALA A 65 -4.36 18.11 1.23
C ALA A 65 -5.82 17.79 0.86
N ASP A 66 -6.02 16.83 -0.04
CA ASP A 66 -7.34 16.36 -0.47
C ASP A 66 -8.11 15.73 0.69
N GLY A 67 -7.48 14.83 1.45
CA GLY A 67 -8.08 14.24 2.65
C GLY A 67 -8.45 15.29 3.70
N ALA A 68 -7.58 16.27 3.94
CA ALA A 68 -7.87 17.36 4.88
C ALA A 68 -9.04 18.23 4.38
N ASN A 69 -9.12 18.51 3.08
CA ASN A 69 -10.22 19.25 2.48
C ASN A 69 -11.55 18.47 2.58
N GLU A 70 -11.54 17.16 2.33
CA GLU A 70 -12.73 16.31 2.41
C GLU A 70 -13.26 16.20 3.85
N LEU A 71 -12.36 16.06 4.82
CA LEU A 71 -12.69 16.04 6.25
C LEU A 71 -12.99 17.44 6.81
N GLY A 72 -12.77 18.50 6.03
CA GLY A 72 -13.06 19.89 6.40
C GLY A 72 -12.14 20.44 7.49
N CYS A 73 -10.88 20.05 7.50
CA CYS A 73 -9.94 20.45 8.54
C CYS A 73 -8.63 21.07 8.04
N VAL A 74 -7.98 21.74 8.99
CA VAL A 74 -6.68 22.36 8.81
C VAL A 74 -5.69 21.57 9.65
N ALA A 75 -4.95 20.67 9.01
CA ALA A 75 -3.87 19.91 9.62
C ALA A 75 -2.52 20.43 9.11
N THR A 76 -1.49 20.33 9.96
CA THR A 76 -0.11 20.63 9.56
C THR A 76 0.63 19.32 9.40
N PHE A 77 1.01 19.00 8.18
CA PHE A 77 1.77 17.79 7.87
C PHE A 77 3.26 18.08 7.77
N ARG A 78 4.08 17.03 7.83
CA ARG A 78 5.51 17.13 7.55
C ARG A 78 5.74 17.64 6.12
N THR A 79 6.74 18.51 5.96
CA THR A 79 7.14 19.00 4.64
C THR A 79 7.99 17.97 3.92
N CYS A 80 8.02 18.02 2.59
CA CYS A 80 9.06 17.33 1.81
C CYS A 80 10.45 17.81 2.24
N PRO A 81 11.46 16.92 2.33
CA PRO A 81 11.38 15.47 2.06
C PRO A 81 11.00 14.64 3.30
N GLY A 82 10.75 15.26 4.47
CA GLY A 82 10.44 14.57 5.73
C GLY A 82 9.14 13.74 5.74
N LEU A 83 8.27 13.91 4.74
CA LEU A 83 7.12 13.04 4.52
C LEU A 83 7.53 11.66 3.98
N LEU A 84 8.55 11.62 3.11
CA LEU A 84 9.09 10.40 2.51
C LEU A 84 10.20 9.81 3.37
N ARG A 85 11.12 10.67 3.80
CA ARG A 85 12.28 10.32 4.63
C ARG A 85 11.94 10.26 6.11
N ALA A 86 10.66 10.19 6.42
CA ALA A 86 10.10 10.12 7.76
C ALA A 86 10.96 9.26 8.69
N LEU A 87 11.49 8.14 8.19
CA LEU A 87 12.29 7.23 8.99
C LEU A 87 13.53 6.62 8.34
N GLN A 88 13.71 6.60 7.00
CA GLN A 88 14.84 5.86 6.39
C GLN A 88 15.36 6.37 5.02
N GLY A 89 14.95 7.54 4.53
CA GLY A 89 15.35 8.00 3.20
C GLY A 89 16.67 8.79 3.18
N GLU A 90 17.61 8.37 2.33
CA GLU A 90 18.84 9.12 2.01
C GLU A 90 18.54 10.29 1.06
N ASP A 91 19.42 11.29 0.98
CA ASP A 91 19.32 12.27 -0.09
C ASP A 91 19.37 11.59 -1.47
N CYS A 92 18.56 12.10 -2.40
CA CYS A 92 18.40 11.55 -3.75
C CYS A 92 17.84 10.11 -3.83
N ALA A 93 17.17 9.63 -2.79
CA ALA A 93 16.46 8.35 -2.90
C ALA A 93 15.38 8.42 -4.00
N SER A 94 15.27 7.36 -4.77
CA SER A 94 14.04 7.08 -5.52
C SER A 94 13.12 6.22 -4.66
N TYR A 95 11.83 6.25 -4.95
CA TYR A 95 10.81 5.55 -4.18
C TYR A 95 10.02 4.62 -5.08
N ASP A 96 9.46 3.57 -4.49
CA ASP A 96 8.59 2.65 -5.20
C ASP A 96 7.18 3.26 -5.34
N GLU A 97 6.71 3.41 -6.57
CA GLU A 97 5.40 3.98 -6.90
C GLU A 97 4.24 3.24 -6.22
N GLY A 98 4.31 1.91 -6.15
CA GLY A 98 3.30 1.08 -5.49
C GLY A 98 3.23 1.33 -3.99
N SER A 99 4.39 1.47 -3.35
CA SER A 99 4.45 1.79 -1.92
C SER A 99 3.93 3.20 -1.61
N VAL A 100 4.22 4.18 -2.50
CA VAL A 100 3.69 5.55 -2.42
C VAL A 100 2.16 5.53 -2.55
N ALA A 101 1.63 4.83 -3.56
CA ALA A 101 0.19 4.67 -3.76
C ALA A 101 -0.47 4.00 -2.55
N GLY A 102 0.17 2.99 -1.96
CA GLY A 102 -0.33 2.35 -0.75
C GLY A 102 -0.41 3.29 0.46
N CYS A 103 0.52 4.25 0.60
CA CYS A 103 0.41 5.29 1.63
C CYS A 103 -0.75 6.25 1.35
N VAL A 104 -0.98 6.61 0.08
CA VAL A 104 -2.12 7.44 -0.32
C VAL A 104 -3.45 6.75 0.02
N ASP A 105 -3.57 5.47 -0.32
CA ASP A 105 -4.76 4.67 0.03
C ASP A 105 -4.95 4.60 1.55
N TYR A 106 -3.86 4.44 2.31
CA TYR A 106 -3.90 4.45 3.77
C TYR A 106 -4.37 5.79 4.35
N TYR A 107 -4.05 6.92 3.72
CA TYR A 107 -4.53 8.25 4.12
C TYR A 107 -6.02 8.43 3.84
N ALA A 108 -6.50 7.90 2.71
CA ALA A 108 -7.91 7.99 2.31
C ALA A 108 -8.86 7.26 3.27
N GLU A 109 -8.35 6.31 4.06
CA GLU A 109 -9.12 5.61 5.09
C GLU A 109 -9.28 6.41 6.40
N ALA A 110 -8.73 7.63 6.49
CA ALA A 110 -8.81 8.44 7.69
C ALA A 110 -10.26 8.79 8.06
N ALA A 111 -10.65 8.50 9.30
CA ALA A 111 -12.00 8.79 9.78
C ALA A 111 -12.21 10.26 10.18
N ASP A 112 -11.12 10.90 10.62
CA ASP A 112 -11.08 12.28 11.07
C ASP A 112 -9.65 12.83 10.92
N CYS A 113 -9.45 14.08 11.33
CA CYS A 113 -8.21 14.81 11.06
C CYS A 113 -7.05 14.41 11.97
N ASP A 114 -7.37 13.95 13.18
CA ASP A 114 -6.36 13.39 14.07
C ASP A 114 -5.90 12.04 13.51
N ASP A 115 -6.82 11.23 12.98
CA ASP A 115 -6.52 9.98 12.28
C ASP A 115 -5.70 10.24 11.00
N LEU A 116 -6.07 11.23 10.17
CA LEU A 116 -5.31 11.58 8.97
C LEU A 116 -3.87 11.99 9.30
N THR A 117 -3.69 12.79 10.35
CA THR A 117 -2.36 13.22 10.81
C THR A 117 -1.56 12.04 11.34
N ALA A 118 -2.18 11.18 12.16
CA ALA A 118 -1.53 9.98 12.68
C ALA A 118 -1.11 9.03 11.55
N ARG A 119 -1.97 8.85 10.54
CA ARG A 119 -1.67 8.02 9.36
C ARG A 119 -0.51 8.60 8.54
N ALA A 120 -0.47 9.91 8.33
CA ALA A 120 0.64 10.61 7.67
C ALA A 120 1.97 10.44 8.41
N ASP A 121 1.93 10.30 9.73
CA ASP A 121 3.11 10.06 10.55
C ASP A 121 3.52 8.58 10.61
N HIS A 122 2.62 7.68 10.20
CA HIS A 122 2.75 6.23 10.38
C HIS A 122 2.90 5.45 9.05
N CYS A 123 3.01 6.12 7.91
CA CYS A 123 3.31 5.49 6.63
C CYS A 123 4.69 5.91 6.12
N GLY A 124 5.50 4.93 5.74
CA GLY A 124 6.78 5.13 5.06
C GLY A 124 6.76 4.38 3.73
N PRO A 125 6.77 5.08 2.57
CA PRO A 125 6.96 4.40 1.30
C PRO A 125 8.36 3.80 1.22
N GLU A 126 8.48 2.69 0.50
CA GLU A 126 9.74 1.98 0.30
C GLU A 126 10.64 2.78 -0.65
N SER A 127 11.89 3.00 -0.26
CA SER A 127 12.90 3.51 -1.18
C SER A 127 13.36 2.39 -2.11
N ILE A 128 13.56 2.72 -3.39
CA ILE A 128 14.00 1.77 -4.41
C ILE A 128 15.19 2.32 -5.18
N GLY A 129 16.00 1.41 -5.72
CA GLY A 129 17.20 1.76 -6.47
C GLY A 129 18.39 2.04 -5.56
N ASN A 130 19.48 2.48 -6.18
CA ASN A 130 20.65 2.99 -5.46
C ASN A 130 20.73 4.50 -5.73
N PRO A 131 20.95 5.34 -4.70
CA PRO A 131 21.15 6.75 -4.93
C PRO A 131 22.36 6.98 -5.85
N PRO A 132 22.33 7.99 -6.73
CA PRO A 132 23.45 8.27 -7.61
C PRO A 132 24.71 8.64 -6.80
N ALA A 133 25.88 8.29 -7.34
CA ALA A 133 27.14 8.59 -6.69
C ALA A 133 27.30 10.10 -6.43
N GLY A 134 27.51 10.49 -5.17
CA GLY A 134 27.69 11.88 -4.76
C GLY A 134 26.49 12.51 -4.05
N CYS A 135 25.45 11.74 -3.75
CA CYS A 135 24.42 12.21 -2.84
C CYS A 135 24.95 12.32 -1.41
N PRO A 136 24.67 13.45 -0.72
CA PRO A 136 25.11 13.63 0.65
C PRO A 136 24.45 12.58 1.56
N GLU A 137 25.21 12.05 2.51
CA GLU A 137 24.68 11.18 3.58
C GLU A 137 24.02 11.99 4.69
#